data_AF-A0A926HPF4-F1
#
_entry.id   AF-A0A926HPF4-F1
#
_cell.length_a   1.000
_cell.length_b   1.000
_cell.length_c   1.000
_cell.angle_alpha   90.00
_cell.angle_beta   90.00
_cell.angle_gamma   90.00
#
_symmetry.space_group_name_H-M   'P 1'
#
loop_
_entity.id
_entity.type
_entity.pdbx_description
1 polymer ?
#
loop_
_entity_poly.entity_id
_entity_poly.type
_entity_poly.pdbx_seq_one_letter_code
_entity_poly.pdbx_strand_id
1 'polypeptide(L)'
;MCALLMALLLTSGCSILDSLSPVHEEALPSEEDAAQIEYNVGTTQSTSYSATLYYIYQGDNDMLLPEKRTLSFDQDRRIETVLIEELIKGPAPEQTNLLAVIDPNTKVISVTGDTGASDTLYITLSAEFLNEPPVYKEKYTDDPAELNRYRRQAVNAIVNTITELGQFSRVDIQIQDGKNTRRLINSEAGRTTNPANTLEPVTRQYDVIITPRMVVQKVFTLMRDRAWRAPLGNYLSFEGSQDNGLATSEERAYAELAAQDVQIEDFTIGDVTQSTDGKSAVVTVRQLQLRDKLGKVKYSKENVPIKLTLENGIWKIPYTRFSNILTLQ
;
A
#
# COMPACT_ATOMS: atom_id res chain seq x y z
N MET A 1 -4.15 -34.91 -41.67
CA MET A 1 -2.84 -34.75 -42.34
C MET A 1 -2.57 -33.26 -42.46
N CYS A 2 -1.32 -32.83 -42.18
CA CYS A 2 -0.98 -31.42 -41.97
C CYS A 2 -1.01 -30.57 -43.26
N ALA A 3 -1.21 -29.27 -43.08
CA ALA A 3 -1.23 -28.26 -44.13
C ALA A 3 0.17 -27.69 -44.46
N LEU A 4 0.23 -26.95 -45.57
CA LEU A 4 1.40 -26.30 -46.17
C LEU A 4 2.17 -25.34 -45.24
N LEU A 5 3.46 -25.13 -45.56
CA LEU A 5 4.16 -23.87 -45.30
C LEU A 5 5.32 -23.64 -46.31
N MET A 6 5.70 -22.37 -46.49
CA MET A 6 6.84 -21.83 -47.26
C MET A 6 6.74 -21.84 -48.80
N ALA A 7 7.19 -20.79 -49.51
CA ALA A 7 7.58 -19.43 -49.09
C ALA A 7 7.42 -18.43 -50.26
N LEU A 8 7.25 -17.15 -49.90
CA LEU A 8 7.23 -15.99 -50.80
C LEU A 8 8.58 -15.26 -50.72
N LEU A 9 9.03 -14.61 -51.80
CA LEU A 9 9.83 -13.36 -51.73
C LEU A 9 9.79 -12.63 -53.10
N LEU A 10 9.85 -11.29 -53.05
CA LEU A 10 9.46 -10.38 -54.14
C LEU A 10 10.65 -9.65 -54.80
N THR A 11 10.41 -9.04 -55.96
CA THR A 11 11.39 -8.38 -56.85
C THR A 11 11.25 -6.83 -56.87
N SER A 12 12.18 -6.15 -57.57
CA SER A 12 12.27 -4.69 -57.90
C SER A 12 13.00 -3.80 -56.87
N GLY A 13 13.85 -2.80 -57.16
CA GLY A 13 14.33 -2.17 -58.44
C GLY A 13 13.73 -0.77 -58.66
N CYS A 14 14.44 0.34 -58.98
CA CYS A 14 15.87 0.67 -59.23
C CYS A 14 16.20 2.08 -58.62
N SER A 15 17.39 2.70 -58.70
CA SER A 15 17.99 3.54 -59.79
C SER A 15 19.33 4.19 -59.30
N ILE A 16 20.49 4.20 -60.03
CA ILE A 16 21.02 5.22 -60.99
C ILE A 16 21.33 6.61 -60.33
N LEU A 17 22.48 7.32 -60.49
CA LEU A 17 23.88 7.05 -60.95
C LEU A 17 24.79 8.31 -60.72
N ASP A 18 26.12 8.12 -60.69
CA ASP A 18 27.21 9.02 -61.20
C ASP A 18 28.01 10.12 -60.40
N SER A 19 29.34 10.03 -60.59
CA SER A 19 30.43 11.05 -60.68
C SER A 19 30.95 11.96 -59.51
N LEU A 20 32.20 11.68 -59.08
CA LEU A 20 33.45 12.53 -59.05
C LEU A 20 33.32 14.08 -59.10
N SER A 21 34.08 14.97 -58.41
CA SER A 21 35.34 15.04 -57.60
C SER A 21 35.35 16.42 -56.84
N PRO A 22 36.40 16.97 -56.16
CA PRO A 22 37.76 16.51 -55.82
C PRO A 22 38.14 16.62 -54.31
N VAL A 23 39.40 16.34 -53.96
CA VAL A 23 40.01 16.58 -52.63
C VAL A 23 40.34 18.06 -52.45
N HIS A 24 40.03 18.63 -51.28
CA HIS A 24 40.60 19.88 -50.80
C HIS A 24 41.17 19.71 -49.39
N GLU A 25 42.23 20.45 -49.11
CA GLU A 25 43.12 20.27 -47.96
C GLU A 25 42.71 21.23 -46.84
N GLU A 26 42.26 20.70 -45.70
CA GLU A 26 41.99 21.49 -44.49
C GLU A 26 43.09 21.27 -43.44
N ALA A 27 43.51 22.37 -42.83
CA ALA A 27 44.74 22.45 -42.07
C ALA A 27 44.70 21.74 -40.70
N LEU A 28 45.88 21.33 -40.23
CA LEU A 28 46.08 20.94 -38.83
C LEU A 28 45.78 22.14 -37.91
N PRO A 29 44.98 21.97 -36.83
CA PRO A 29 44.71 23.04 -35.88
C PRO A 29 45.97 23.42 -35.10
N SER A 30 46.14 24.72 -34.86
CA SER A 30 47.25 25.29 -34.08
C SER A 30 47.15 24.96 -32.59
N GLU A 31 48.31 24.83 -31.91
CA GLU A 31 48.44 24.46 -30.49
C GLU A 31 47.92 25.51 -29.46
N GLU A 32 47.03 26.42 -29.87
CA GLU A 32 46.54 27.53 -29.03
C GLU A 32 45.08 27.37 -28.54
N ASP A 33 44.40 26.27 -28.90
CA ASP A 33 43.18 25.78 -28.24
C ASP A 33 43.50 24.55 -27.37
N ALA A 34 44.39 24.75 -26.39
CA ALA A 34 44.67 23.77 -25.36
C ALA A 34 43.42 23.55 -24.49
N ALA A 35 42.63 22.53 -24.84
CA ALA A 35 41.40 22.17 -24.15
C ALA A 35 41.59 22.14 -22.63
N GLN A 36 40.84 22.98 -21.92
CA GLN A 36 40.66 22.78 -20.48
C GLN A 36 39.86 21.50 -20.29
N ILE A 37 40.57 20.40 -20.02
CA ILE A 37 39.97 19.18 -19.48
C ILE A 37 39.57 19.51 -18.05
N GLU A 38 38.39 20.11 -17.90
CA GLU A 38 37.74 20.26 -16.61
C GLU A 38 37.45 18.85 -16.09
N TYR A 39 38.24 18.42 -15.11
CA TYR A 39 38.06 17.12 -14.45
C TYR A 39 36.71 17.16 -13.73
N ASN A 40 35.68 16.64 -14.38
CA ASN A 40 34.32 16.70 -13.86
C ASN A 40 34.18 15.69 -12.70
N VAL A 41 34.47 16.17 -11.48
CA VAL A 41 34.47 15.35 -10.26
C VAL A 41 33.03 15.00 -9.89
N GLY A 42 32.61 13.79 -10.26
CA GLY A 42 31.55 13.06 -9.58
C GLY A 42 30.18 13.71 -9.57
N THR A 43 29.57 13.91 -10.74
CA THR A 43 28.10 14.06 -10.80
C THR A 43 27.43 12.73 -10.47
N THR A 44 27.14 12.49 -9.19
CA THR A 44 26.32 11.35 -8.76
C THR A 44 24.96 11.44 -9.44
N GLN A 45 24.62 10.47 -10.29
CA GLN A 45 23.34 10.50 -11.00
C GLN A 45 22.21 10.15 -10.03
N SER A 46 21.22 11.03 -9.89
CA SER A 46 20.06 10.79 -9.04
C SER A 46 18.96 10.06 -9.81
N THR A 47 18.42 9.00 -9.21
CA THR A 47 17.18 8.33 -9.59
C THR A 47 15.99 9.01 -8.92
N SER A 48 14.88 9.14 -9.64
CA SER A 48 13.57 9.48 -9.07
C SER A 48 12.65 8.25 -9.09
N TYR A 49 11.96 7.96 -7.99
CA TYR A 49 11.07 6.80 -7.86
C TYR A 49 9.76 7.15 -7.14
N SER A 50 8.62 6.70 -7.67
CA SER A 50 7.31 6.84 -7.02
C SER A 50 7.05 5.65 -6.09
N ALA A 51 7.36 5.80 -4.81
CA ALA A 51 7.14 4.78 -3.80
C ALA A 51 5.72 4.77 -3.24
N THR A 52 5.28 3.58 -2.78
CA THR A 52 4.17 3.44 -1.84
C THR A 52 4.74 2.97 -0.51
N LEU A 53 4.56 3.76 0.54
CA LEU A 53 5.01 3.48 1.91
C LEU A 53 3.77 3.17 2.77
N TYR A 54 3.84 2.16 3.63
CA TYR A 54 2.70 1.76 4.47
C TYR A 54 2.87 2.22 5.92
N TYR A 55 1.89 2.96 6.43
CA TYR A 55 1.87 3.50 7.79
C TYR A 55 0.57 3.13 8.51
N ILE A 56 0.57 3.08 9.84
CA ILE A 56 -0.63 2.79 10.63
C ILE A 56 -1.65 3.90 10.43
N TYR A 57 -2.89 3.54 10.12
CA TYR A 57 -4.00 4.47 10.03
C TYR A 57 -4.56 4.76 11.43
N GLN A 58 -4.50 6.03 11.86
CA GLN A 58 -4.94 6.43 13.21
C GLN A 58 -6.42 6.12 13.49
N GLY A 59 -7.29 6.09 12.48
CA GLY A 59 -8.71 5.77 12.66
C GLY A 59 -8.96 4.29 13.01
N ASP A 60 -8.08 3.39 12.58
CA ASP A 60 -8.21 1.95 12.76
C ASP A 60 -6.80 1.34 12.84
N ASN A 61 -6.27 1.24 14.06
CA ASN A 61 -4.86 0.90 14.31
C ASN A 61 -4.49 -0.56 13.95
N ASP A 62 -5.45 -1.38 13.53
CA ASP A 62 -5.21 -2.70 12.92
C ASP A 62 -4.92 -2.61 11.41
N MET A 63 -4.93 -1.40 10.84
CA MET A 63 -4.85 -1.15 9.40
C MET A 63 -3.69 -0.26 9.00
N LEU A 64 -3.16 -0.54 7.80
CA LEU A 64 -2.14 0.23 7.11
C LEU A 64 -2.76 0.99 5.93
N LEU A 65 -2.50 2.29 5.87
CA LEU A 65 -2.83 3.12 4.71
C LEU A 65 -1.58 3.30 3.82
N PRO A 66 -1.71 3.20 2.49
CA PRO A 66 -0.63 3.52 1.56
C PRO A 66 -0.45 5.05 1.40
N GLU A 67 0.73 5.55 1.73
CA GLU A 67 1.19 6.90 1.35
C GLU A 67 1.99 6.79 0.04
N LYS A 68 1.69 7.64 -0.95
CA LYS A 68 2.50 7.75 -2.17
C LYS A 68 3.53 8.88 -2.02
N ARG A 69 4.82 8.57 -2.14
CA ARG A 69 5.92 9.52 -1.99
C ARG A 69 6.86 9.46 -3.19
N THR A 70 7.26 10.62 -3.73
CA THR A 70 8.33 10.66 -4.74
C THR A 70 9.66 10.77 -4.02
N LEU A 71 10.55 9.81 -4.28
CA LEU A 71 11.87 9.70 -3.69
C LEU A 71 12.93 10.11 -4.71
N SER A 72 14.00 10.76 -4.25
CA SER A 72 15.19 11.07 -5.05
C SER A 72 16.42 10.56 -4.31
N PHE A 73 17.24 9.74 -4.95
CA PHE A 73 18.40 9.09 -4.34
C PHE A 73 19.45 8.71 -5.40
N ASP A 74 20.70 8.52 -4.99
CA ASP A 74 21.80 8.17 -5.90
C ASP A 74 21.60 6.80 -6.56
N GLN A 75 21.89 6.67 -7.86
CA GLN A 75 21.69 5.43 -8.64
C GLN A 75 22.36 4.19 -8.04
N ASP A 76 23.48 4.34 -7.34
CA ASP A 76 24.22 3.22 -6.72
C ASP A 76 23.52 2.68 -5.45
N ARG A 77 22.47 3.34 -4.93
CA ARG A 77 21.73 2.88 -3.76
C ARG A 77 20.65 1.87 -4.15
N ARG A 78 20.58 0.77 -3.39
CA ARG A 78 19.46 -0.18 -3.44
C ARG A 78 18.15 0.51 -3.03
N ILE A 79 17.14 0.46 -3.90
CA ILE A 79 15.81 1.04 -3.63
C ILE A 79 15.20 0.50 -2.34
N GLU A 80 15.41 -0.78 -2.03
CA GLU A 80 14.89 -1.42 -0.83
C GLU A 80 15.44 -0.77 0.44
N THR A 81 16.74 -0.43 0.47
CA THR A 81 17.37 0.33 1.57
C THR A 81 16.73 1.70 1.73
N VAL A 82 16.53 2.43 0.62
CA VAL A 82 15.91 3.76 0.63
C VAL A 82 14.47 3.71 1.16
N LEU A 83 13.66 2.72 0.75
CA LEU A 83 12.29 2.56 1.24
C LEU A 83 12.21 2.34 2.75
N ILE A 84 13.13 1.55 3.31
CA ILE A 84 13.16 1.30 4.76
C ILE A 84 13.60 2.55 5.52
N GLU A 85 14.57 3.31 5.01
CA GLU A 85 14.96 4.61 5.57
C GLU A 85 13.79 5.61 5.56
N GLU A 86 12.97 5.63 4.50
CA GLU A 86 11.77 6.47 4.42
C GLU A 86 10.65 6.02 5.39
N LEU A 87 10.51 4.72 5.66
CA LEU A 87 9.62 4.22 6.72
C LEU A 87 10.11 4.65 8.11
N ILE A 88 11.42 4.61 8.36
CA ILE A 88 12.04 5.04 9.64
C ILE A 88 11.82 6.54 9.88
N LYS A 89 11.87 7.37 8.83
CA LYS A 89 11.53 8.82 8.91
C LYS A 89 10.06 9.08 9.30
N GLY A 90 9.17 8.12 9.07
CA GLY A 90 7.73 8.25 9.31
C GLY A 90 6.95 8.84 8.13
N PRO A 91 5.61 9.01 8.30
CA PRO A 91 4.73 9.58 7.29
C PRO A 91 5.04 11.06 7.03
N ALA A 92 4.58 11.58 5.88
CA ALA A 92 4.78 12.98 5.54
C ALA A 92 3.98 13.89 6.50
N PRO A 93 4.49 15.08 6.89
CA PRO A 93 3.88 15.91 7.93
C PRO A 93 2.42 16.32 7.67
N GLU A 94 2.01 16.42 6.41
CA GLU A 94 0.64 16.70 5.98
C GLU A 94 -0.32 15.51 6.15
N GLN A 95 0.18 14.29 6.30
CA GLN A 95 -0.62 13.06 6.46
C GLN A 95 -1.01 12.85 7.94
N THR A 96 -1.79 13.77 8.50
CA THR A 96 -2.15 13.80 9.93
C THR A 96 -2.99 12.61 10.42
N ASN A 97 -3.45 11.77 9.50
CA ASN A 97 -4.17 10.51 9.75
C ASN A 97 -3.25 9.28 9.85
N LEU A 98 -1.94 9.44 9.66
CA LEU A 98 -0.95 8.38 9.71
C LEU A 98 -0.09 8.44 10.97
N LEU A 99 0.31 7.28 11.48
CA LEU A 99 1.27 7.14 12.56
C LEU A 99 2.57 6.53 12.01
N ALA A 100 3.71 7.04 12.47
CA ALA A 100 4.99 6.38 12.30
C ALA A 100 4.94 4.94 12.85
N VAL A 101 5.77 4.07 12.29
CA VAL A 101 5.76 2.61 12.53
C VAL A 101 7.05 2.06 13.16
N ILE A 102 8.13 2.84 13.18
CA ILE A 102 9.47 2.41 13.59
C ILE A 102 10.10 3.51 14.46
N ASP A 103 10.93 3.15 15.45
CA ASP A 103 11.74 4.11 16.21
C ASP A 103 12.68 4.88 15.25
N PRO A 104 12.67 6.23 15.24
CA PRO A 104 13.50 7.04 14.32
C PRO A 104 15.01 6.88 14.52
N ASN A 105 15.46 6.27 15.62
CA ASN A 105 16.86 5.93 15.87
C ASN A 105 17.30 4.62 15.19
N THR A 106 16.35 3.84 14.65
CA THR A 106 16.61 2.60 13.89
C THR A 106 17.50 2.88 12.69
N LYS A 107 18.45 1.98 12.43
CA LYS A 107 19.33 2.03 11.26
C LYS A 107 19.17 0.79 10.41
N VAL A 108 19.21 0.97 9.10
CA VAL A 108 19.39 -0.12 8.14
C VAL A 108 20.87 -0.49 8.12
N ILE A 109 21.20 -1.69 8.56
CA ILE A 109 22.58 -2.20 8.62
C ILE A 109 22.97 -2.85 7.30
N SER A 110 22.09 -3.69 6.77
CA SER A 110 22.26 -4.31 5.45
C SER A 110 20.91 -4.71 4.86
N VAL A 111 20.86 -4.76 3.53
CA VAL A 111 19.78 -5.36 2.77
C VAL A 111 20.40 -6.27 1.73
N THR A 112 20.07 -7.56 1.78
CA THR A 112 20.66 -8.58 0.91
C THR A 112 19.58 -9.47 0.32
N GLY A 113 19.68 -9.74 -0.97
CA GLY A 113 18.73 -10.52 -1.73
C GLY A 113 19.08 -10.39 -3.21
N ASP A 114 18.98 -11.50 -3.93
CA ASP A 114 19.26 -11.58 -5.36
C ASP A 114 18.02 -12.10 -6.11
N THR A 115 17.54 -11.29 -7.05
CA THR A 115 16.31 -11.52 -7.80
C THR A 115 16.52 -12.63 -8.82
N GLY A 116 16.24 -13.88 -8.42
CA GLY A 116 16.32 -15.05 -9.28
C GLY A 116 16.69 -16.35 -8.55
N ALA A 117 17.44 -16.24 -7.44
CA ALA A 117 17.80 -17.39 -6.60
C ALA A 117 16.89 -17.55 -5.37
N SER A 118 16.32 -16.46 -4.87
CA SER A 118 15.37 -16.43 -3.77
C SER A 118 14.29 -15.38 -4.04
N ASP A 119 13.08 -15.64 -3.56
CA ASP A 119 11.96 -14.69 -3.51
C ASP A 119 11.91 -13.90 -2.19
N THR A 120 12.91 -14.10 -1.33
CA THR A 120 13.01 -13.55 0.02
C THR A 120 14.12 -12.51 0.11
N LEU A 121 13.78 -11.28 0.53
CA LEU A 121 14.73 -10.24 0.89
C LEU A 121 15.11 -10.36 2.36
N TYR A 122 16.39 -10.27 2.69
CA TYR A 122 16.89 -10.25 4.06
C TYR A 122 17.26 -8.82 4.44
N ILE A 123 16.70 -8.34 5.55
CA ILE A 123 16.90 -6.98 6.06
C ILE A 123 17.49 -7.08 7.46
N THR A 124 18.69 -6.53 7.67
CA THR A 124 19.25 -6.35 9.01
C THR A 124 19.04 -4.93 9.48
N LEU A 125 18.33 -4.78 10.60
CA LEU A 125 18.10 -3.52 11.31
C LEU A 125 18.91 -3.49 12.60
N SER A 126 19.17 -2.30 13.13
CA SER A 126 19.75 -2.13 14.45
C SER A 126 18.76 -2.45 15.59
N ALA A 127 19.27 -2.68 16.80
CA ALA A 127 18.48 -3.07 17.96
C ALA A 127 17.35 -2.08 18.32
N GLU A 128 17.49 -0.81 17.97
CA GLU A 128 16.46 0.23 18.18
C GLU A 128 15.13 -0.07 17.47
N PHE A 129 15.09 -0.94 16.45
CA PHE A 129 13.83 -1.40 15.86
C PHE A 129 12.90 -2.09 16.88
N LEU A 130 13.45 -2.65 17.97
CA LEU A 130 12.68 -3.28 19.04
C LEU A 130 12.00 -2.28 20.00
N ASN A 131 12.37 -0.99 19.90
CA ASN A 131 11.80 0.07 20.71
C ASN A 131 10.43 0.54 20.18
N GLU A 132 9.67 1.14 21.08
CA GLU A 132 8.47 1.90 20.74
C GLU A 132 8.83 3.34 20.34
N PRO A 133 8.42 3.83 19.15
CA PRO A 133 8.61 5.22 18.77
C PRO A 133 7.78 6.19 19.64
N PRO A 134 8.13 7.49 19.66
CA PRO A 134 7.48 8.48 20.52
C PRO A 134 5.94 8.51 20.41
N VAL A 135 5.42 8.44 19.18
CA VAL A 135 3.96 8.45 18.90
C VAL A 135 3.20 7.29 19.55
N TYR A 136 3.86 6.15 19.81
CA TYR A 136 3.24 5.06 20.54
C TYR A 136 3.02 5.45 22.01
N LYS A 137 4.09 5.94 22.67
CA LYS A 137 4.11 6.33 24.09
C LYS A 137 3.20 7.52 24.40
N GLU A 138 2.94 8.38 23.41
CA GLU A 138 2.00 9.49 23.52
C GLU A 138 0.53 9.08 23.42
N LYS A 139 0.22 7.98 22.70
CA LYS A 139 -1.16 7.62 22.32
C LYS A 139 -1.71 6.36 23.00
N TYR A 140 -0.84 5.43 23.41
CA TYR A 140 -1.24 4.15 23.99
C TYR A 140 -0.77 4.01 25.43
N THR A 141 -1.54 3.24 26.20
CA THR A 141 -1.15 2.77 27.53
C THR A 141 -0.18 1.60 27.43
N ASP A 142 0.46 1.24 28.55
CA ASP A 142 1.30 0.03 28.70
C ASP A 142 0.48 -1.28 28.68
N ASP A 143 -0.40 -1.45 27.69
CA ASP A 143 -1.15 -2.68 27.45
C ASP A 143 -0.34 -3.61 26.50
N PRO A 144 0.02 -4.83 26.94
CA PRO A 144 0.69 -5.81 26.08
C PRO A 144 -0.08 -6.15 24.79
N ALA A 145 -1.40 -6.05 24.74
CA ALA A 145 -2.18 -6.29 23.53
C ALA A 145 -1.97 -5.17 22.49
N GLU A 146 -2.01 -3.91 22.92
CA GLU A 146 -1.73 -2.72 22.11
C GLU A 146 -0.30 -2.75 21.56
N LEU A 147 0.68 -3.07 22.42
CA LEU A 147 2.09 -3.19 22.04
C LEU A 147 2.32 -4.30 21.00
N ASN A 148 1.68 -5.47 21.19
CA ASN A 148 1.76 -6.58 20.23
C ASN A 148 1.08 -6.23 18.91
N ARG A 149 -0.03 -5.47 18.90
CA ARG A 149 -0.60 -4.94 17.65
C ARG A 149 0.39 -4.01 16.96
N TYR A 150 0.95 -3.05 17.70
CA TYR A 150 1.87 -2.06 17.15
C TYR A 150 3.11 -2.71 16.50
N ARG A 151 3.79 -3.62 17.22
CA ARG A 151 4.93 -4.41 16.69
C ARG A 151 4.58 -5.20 15.44
N ARG A 152 3.40 -5.82 15.41
CA ARG A 152 2.90 -6.55 14.24
C ARG A 152 2.68 -5.63 13.04
N GLN A 153 2.18 -4.40 13.25
CA GLN A 153 2.04 -3.42 12.18
C GLN A 153 3.38 -2.86 11.69
N ALA A 154 4.39 -2.69 12.57
CA ALA A 154 5.74 -2.31 12.16
C ALA A 154 6.36 -3.33 11.18
N VAL A 155 6.22 -4.63 11.49
CA VAL A 155 6.61 -5.73 10.59
C VAL A 155 5.82 -5.68 9.29
N ASN A 156 4.49 -5.57 9.36
CA ASN A 156 3.62 -5.54 8.18
C ASN A 156 3.91 -4.32 7.28
N ALA A 157 4.25 -3.17 7.85
CA ALA A 157 4.60 -1.95 7.12
C ALA A 157 5.85 -2.14 6.25
N ILE A 158 6.92 -2.71 6.82
CA ILE A 158 8.13 -3.06 6.06
C ILE A 158 7.80 -4.06 4.96
N VAL A 159 7.13 -5.17 5.32
CA VAL A 159 6.82 -6.26 4.38
C VAL A 159 5.96 -5.77 3.21
N ASN A 160 4.90 -5.02 3.49
CA ASN A 160 4.00 -4.50 2.46
C ASN A 160 4.69 -3.45 1.59
N THR A 161 5.55 -2.60 2.15
CA THR A 161 6.32 -1.60 1.39
C THR A 161 7.32 -2.27 0.44
N ILE A 162 8.09 -3.25 0.92
CA ILE A 162 9.08 -3.96 0.10
C ILE A 162 8.41 -4.83 -0.97
N THR A 163 7.36 -5.57 -0.63
CA THR A 163 6.66 -6.43 -1.60
C THR A 163 5.89 -5.65 -2.67
N GLU A 164 5.64 -4.35 -2.48
CA GLU A 164 5.09 -3.47 -3.52
C GLU A 164 6.02 -3.37 -4.75
N LEU A 165 7.34 -3.53 -4.57
CA LEU A 165 8.30 -3.52 -5.68
C LEU A 165 8.09 -4.67 -6.67
N GLY A 166 7.37 -5.73 -6.30
CA GLY A 166 7.15 -6.93 -7.12
C GLY A 166 8.40 -7.81 -7.33
N GLN A 167 9.56 -7.42 -6.79
CA GLN A 167 10.84 -8.15 -6.90
C GLN A 167 10.96 -9.31 -5.90
N PHE A 168 10.32 -9.17 -4.72
CA PHE A 168 10.36 -10.15 -3.63
C PHE A 168 8.94 -10.42 -3.13
N SER A 169 8.66 -11.69 -2.78
CA SER A 169 7.37 -12.13 -2.22
C SER A 169 7.39 -12.21 -0.69
N ARG A 170 8.60 -12.29 -0.11
CA ARG A 170 8.88 -12.54 1.31
C ARG A 170 9.96 -11.61 1.84
N VAL A 171 9.91 -11.33 3.14
CA VAL A 171 10.92 -10.55 3.86
C VAL A 171 11.34 -11.25 5.16
N ASP A 172 12.63 -11.43 5.35
CA ASP A 172 13.25 -11.91 6.60
C ASP A 172 13.84 -10.71 7.35
N ILE A 173 13.35 -10.44 8.56
CA ILE A 173 13.82 -9.32 9.39
C ILE A 173 14.80 -9.84 10.45
N GLN A 174 15.97 -9.22 10.50
CA GLN A 174 17.06 -9.56 11.39
C GLN A 174 17.44 -8.33 12.22
N ILE A 175 17.87 -8.58 13.45
CA ILE A 175 18.30 -7.56 14.41
C ILE A 175 19.79 -7.75 14.69
N GLN A 176 20.54 -6.66 14.54
CA GLN A 176 21.93 -6.57 14.94
C GLN A 176 22.04 -5.82 16.27
N ASP A 177 22.65 -6.48 17.25
CA ASP A 177 23.02 -5.92 18.56
C ASP A 177 24.53 -6.13 18.77
N GLY A 178 25.27 -5.02 18.74
CA GLY A 178 26.73 -5.02 18.73
C GLY A 178 27.29 -5.82 17.55
N LYS A 179 27.92 -6.97 17.84
CA LYS A 179 28.48 -7.89 16.83
C LYS A 179 27.54 -9.07 16.51
N ASN A 180 26.46 -9.24 17.25
CA ASN A 180 25.56 -10.37 17.10
C ASN A 180 24.44 -9.99 16.12
N THR A 181 24.14 -10.86 15.16
CA THR A 181 22.99 -10.70 14.27
C THR A 181 22.12 -11.94 14.39
N ARG A 182 20.81 -11.76 14.55
CA ARG A 182 19.83 -12.85 14.68
C ARG A 182 18.53 -12.49 13.96
N ARG A 183 17.74 -13.49 13.60
CA ARG A 183 16.34 -13.27 13.16
C ARG A 183 15.52 -12.66 14.30
N LEU A 184 14.56 -11.82 13.94
CA LEU A 184 13.49 -11.36 14.84
C LEU A 184 12.73 -12.58 15.42
N ILE A 185 12.29 -12.56 16.67
CA ILE A 185 11.43 -13.64 17.22
C ILE A 185 9.95 -13.26 17.18
N ASN A 186 9.06 -14.25 17.31
CA ASN A 186 7.62 -14.06 17.19
C ASN A 186 7.07 -13.01 18.17
N SER A 187 7.49 -13.01 19.45
CA SER A 187 7.03 -12.02 20.44
C SER A 187 7.48 -10.59 20.12
N GLU A 188 8.69 -10.41 19.62
CA GLU A 188 9.21 -9.10 19.15
C GLU A 188 8.44 -8.61 17.91
N ALA A 189 7.99 -9.55 17.07
CA ALA A 189 7.14 -9.32 15.92
C ALA A 189 5.63 -9.19 16.27
N GLY A 190 5.27 -9.09 17.55
CA GLY A 190 3.88 -8.95 17.99
C GLY A 190 2.99 -10.17 17.77
N ARG A 191 3.58 -11.37 17.70
CA ARG A 191 2.89 -12.67 17.55
C ARG A 191 2.91 -13.46 18.86
N THR A 192 1.75 -14.00 19.24
CA THR A 192 1.55 -14.75 20.49
C THR A 192 1.72 -16.27 20.32
N THR A 193 1.58 -16.79 19.10
CA THR A 193 1.83 -18.21 18.78
C THR A 193 3.34 -18.47 18.73
N ASN A 194 3.80 -19.51 19.43
CA ASN A 194 5.22 -19.91 19.51
C ASN A 194 6.18 -18.72 19.73
N PRO A 195 5.99 -17.93 20.82
CA PRO A 195 6.55 -16.59 20.95
C PRO A 195 8.08 -16.53 20.99
N ALA A 196 8.73 -17.60 21.45
CA ALA A 196 10.18 -17.72 21.54
C ALA A 196 10.86 -18.19 20.24
N ASN A 197 10.11 -18.66 19.24
CA ASN A 197 10.66 -19.10 17.96
C ASN A 197 11.07 -17.89 17.10
N THR A 198 12.05 -18.08 16.23
CA THR A 198 12.34 -17.13 15.14
C THR A 198 11.12 -16.92 14.27
N LEU A 199 10.90 -15.67 13.85
CA LEU A 199 9.91 -15.30 12.87
C LEU A 199 10.32 -15.87 11.50
N GLU A 200 9.43 -16.63 10.86
CA GLU A 200 9.64 -17.09 9.48
C GLU A 200 9.42 -15.96 8.46
N PRO A 201 10.00 -16.02 7.24
CA PRO A 201 9.99 -14.91 6.31
C PRO A 201 8.56 -14.54 5.94
N VAL A 202 8.21 -13.27 6.13
CA VAL A 202 6.82 -12.81 6.13
C VAL A 202 6.43 -12.40 4.71
N THR A 203 5.30 -12.91 4.24
CA THR A 203 4.67 -12.51 2.98
C THR A 203 3.83 -11.25 3.14
N ARG A 204 3.51 -10.59 2.03
CA ARG A 204 2.56 -9.46 2.00
C ARG A 204 1.24 -9.80 2.70
N GLN A 205 0.80 -8.91 3.60
CA GLN A 205 -0.44 -9.04 4.36
C GLN A 205 -1.49 -8.09 3.76
N TYR A 206 -2.41 -8.64 2.96
CA TYR A 206 -3.43 -7.87 2.22
C TYR A 206 -4.66 -7.48 3.06
N ASP A 207 -4.94 -8.26 4.10
CA ASP A 207 -6.05 -8.10 5.05
C ASP A 207 -5.89 -6.86 5.94
N VAL A 208 -4.65 -6.48 6.26
CA VAL A 208 -4.30 -5.26 6.99
C VAL A 208 -4.08 -4.02 6.09
N ILE A 209 -4.31 -4.09 4.77
CA ILE A 209 -4.20 -2.90 3.89
C ILE A 209 -5.58 -2.31 3.62
N ILE A 210 -5.69 -0.98 3.74
CA ILE A 210 -6.90 -0.24 3.38
C ILE A 210 -7.08 -0.21 1.85
N THR A 211 -7.87 -1.17 1.37
CA THR A 211 -8.29 -1.32 -0.03
C THR A 211 -9.82 -1.16 -0.15
N PRO A 212 -10.38 -0.92 -1.35
CA PRO A 212 -11.83 -0.88 -1.54
C PRO A 212 -12.54 -2.15 -1.04
N ARG A 213 -11.96 -3.34 -1.31
CA ARG A 213 -12.45 -4.64 -0.81
C ARG A 213 -12.51 -4.65 0.71
N MET A 214 -11.42 -4.27 1.36
CA MET A 214 -11.29 -4.26 2.81
C MET A 214 -12.34 -3.32 3.44
N VAL A 215 -12.52 -2.11 2.91
CA VAL A 215 -13.49 -1.15 3.45
C VAL A 215 -14.92 -1.70 3.40
N VAL A 216 -15.33 -2.32 2.29
CA VAL A 216 -16.63 -2.99 2.23
C VAL A 216 -16.72 -4.15 3.22
N GLN A 217 -15.64 -4.95 3.36
CA GLN A 217 -15.58 -6.04 4.34
C GLN A 217 -15.81 -5.53 5.77
N LYS A 218 -15.06 -4.50 6.20
CA LYS A 218 -15.21 -3.92 7.53
C LYS A 218 -16.59 -3.31 7.74
N VAL A 219 -17.07 -2.47 6.83
CA VAL A 219 -18.38 -1.81 7.00
C VAL A 219 -19.51 -2.83 7.09
N PHE A 220 -19.52 -3.88 6.25
CA PHE A 220 -20.54 -4.91 6.31
C PHE A 220 -20.40 -5.80 7.56
N THR A 221 -19.17 -6.16 7.97
CA THR A 221 -18.91 -6.89 9.23
C THR A 221 -19.37 -6.09 10.46
N LEU A 222 -19.00 -4.81 10.57
CA LEU A 222 -19.40 -3.94 11.69
C LEU A 222 -20.92 -3.79 11.79
N MET A 223 -21.61 -3.74 10.65
CA MET A 223 -23.08 -3.67 10.60
C MET A 223 -23.77 -5.00 10.90
N ARG A 224 -23.22 -6.13 10.44
CA ARG A 224 -23.66 -7.48 10.83
C ARG A 224 -23.53 -7.69 12.34
N ASP A 225 -22.37 -7.35 12.88
CA ASP A 225 -21.97 -7.61 14.28
C ASP A 225 -22.48 -6.53 15.27
N ARG A 226 -23.18 -5.52 14.75
CA ARG A 226 -23.74 -4.36 15.48
C ARG A 226 -22.71 -3.53 16.27
N ALA A 227 -21.46 -3.49 15.80
CA ALA A 227 -20.33 -2.77 16.41
C ALA A 227 -20.13 -1.35 15.80
N TRP A 228 -21.21 -0.60 15.58
CA TRP A 228 -21.25 0.51 14.62
C TRP A 228 -20.74 1.88 15.11
N ARG A 229 -20.75 2.19 16.41
CA ARG A 229 -20.77 3.58 16.92
C ARG A 229 -19.52 4.44 16.72
N ALA A 230 -18.35 3.85 16.42
CA ALA A 230 -17.09 4.56 16.23
C ALA A 230 -16.31 4.13 14.98
N PRO A 231 -16.09 2.83 14.70
CA PRO A 231 -15.21 2.45 13.58
C PRO A 231 -15.82 2.67 12.19
N LEU A 232 -17.14 2.91 12.07
CA LEU A 232 -17.77 3.17 10.77
C LEU A 232 -17.43 4.54 10.19
N GLY A 233 -17.26 5.59 11.00
CA GLY A 233 -17.03 6.97 10.52
C GLY A 233 -15.71 7.15 9.77
N ASN A 234 -14.73 6.30 10.08
CA ASN A 234 -13.49 6.13 9.32
C ASN A 234 -13.72 5.74 7.86
N TYR A 235 -14.80 5.00 7.59
CA TYR A 235 -15.08 4.28 6.33
C TYR A 235 -16.33 4.77 5.61
N LEU A 236 -17.12 5.65 6.23
CA LEU A 236 -18.27 6.32 5.63
C LEU A 236 -17.90 7.75 5.23
N SER A 237 -18.46 8.20 4.11
CA SER A 237 -18.45 9.61 3.70
C SER A 237 -19.82 10.23 3.95
N PHE A 238 -19.82 11.38 4.62
CA PHE A 238 -20.99 12.21 4.86
C PHE A 238 -21.00 13.47 3.96
N GLU A 239 -20.09 13.52 2.97
CA GLU A 239 -20.09 14.61 1.99
C GLU A 239 -21.36 14.56 1.12
N GLY A 240 -22.03 15.71 1.00
CA GLY A 240 -23.24 15.86 0.19
C GLY A 240 -24.50 15.17 0.73
N SER A 241 -24.45 14.44 1.85
CA SER A 241 -25.67 14.00 2.55
C SER A 241 -26.30 15.21 3.25
N GLN A 242 -27.53 15.56 2.87
CA GLN A 242 -28.27 16.68 3.46
C GLN A 242 -29.60 16.22 4.08
N ASP A 243 -29.91 16.74 5.27
CA ASP A 243 -31.24 16.75 5.87
C ASP A 243 -31.69 18.21 6.00
N ASN A 244 -32.86 18.55 5.44
CA ASN A 244 -33.42 19.91 5.46
C ASN A 244 -32.44 21.02 4.99
N GLY A 245 -31.49 20.69 4.11
CA GLY A 245 -30.46 21.60 3.59
C GLY A 245 -29.19 21.73 4.46
N LEU A 246 -29.11 21.03 5.60
CA LEU A 246 -27.92 20.94 6.45
C LEU A 246 -27.20 19.61 6.23
N ALA A 247 -25.87 19.58 6.38
CA ALA A 247 -25.11 18.33 6.28
C ALA A 247 -25.55 17.33 7.37
N THR A 248 -25.80 16.07 6.98
CA THR A 248 -26.15 14.99 7.92
C THR A 248 -24.97 14.76 8.88
N SER A 249 -25.19 14.93 10.18
CA SER A 249 -24.17 14.63 11.18
C SER A 249 -23.93 13.13 11.31
N GLU A 250 -22.70 12.74 11.67
CA GLU A 250 -22.32 11.35 11.92
C GLU A 250 -23.22 10.69 12.98
N GLU A 251 -23.51 11.39 14.08
CA GLU A 251 -24.42 10.94 15.13
C GLU A 251 -25.83 10.63 14.59
N ARG A 252 -26.34 11.47 13.68
CA ARG A 252 -27.64 11.24 13.04
C ARG A 252 -27.59 10.06 12.08
N ALA A 253 -26.55 9.96 11.26
CA ALA A 253 -26.39 8.83 10.34
C ALA A 253 -26.36 7.49 11.09
N TYR A 254 -25.73 7.45 12.28
CA TYR A 254 -25.76 6.29 13.17
C TYR A 254 -27.13 6.03 13.78
N ALA A 255 -27.88 7.08 14.19
CA ALA A 255 -29.25 6.92 14.65
C ALA A 255 -30.16 6.35 13.55
N GLU A 256 -30.01 6.82 12.30
CA GLU A 256 -30.74 6.32 11.13
C GLU A 256 -30.36 4.86 10.81
N LEU A 257 -29.08 4.49 10.83
CA LEU A 257 -28.63 3.10 10.64
C LEU A 257 -29.12 2.16 11.76
N ALA A 258 -29.17 2.63 13.01
CA ALA A 258 -29.74 1.86 14.12
C ALA A 258 -31.28 1.75 14.04
N ALA A 259 -31.94 2.74 13.43
CA ALA A 259 -33.37 2.74 13.18
C ALA A 259 -33.79 1.81 12.04
N GLN A 260 -32.92 1.50 11.07
CA GLN A 260 -33.23 0.53 9.99
C GLN A 260 -33.76 -0.79 10.54
N ASP A 261 -34.90 -1.28 10.04
CA ASP A 261 -35.53 -2.54 10.49
C ASP A 261 -34.88 -3.80 9.90
N VAL A 262 -33.72 -3.65 9.28
CA VAL A 262 -33.00 -4.68 8.55
C VAL A 262 -31.57 -4.81 9.08
N GLN A 263 -31.09 -6.04 9.22
CA GLN A 263 -29.73 -6.39 9.61
C GLN A 263 -29.06 -7.21 8.51
N ILE A 264 -27.78 -6.97 8.24
CA ILE A 264 -26.94 -7.87 7.45
C ILE A 264 -26.78 -9.18 8.22
N GLU A 265 -27.18 -10.30 7.63
CA GLU A 265 -26.98 -11.62 8.20
C GLU A 265 -25.67 -12.24 7.68
N ASP A 266 -25.47 -12.21 6.37
CA ASP A 266 -24.28 -12.73 5.71
C ASP A 266 -24.00 -11.99 4.39
N PHE A 267 -22.77 -12.03 3.90
CA PHE A 267 -22.38 -11.41 2.64
C PHE A 267 -21.10 -12.02 2.04
N THR A 268 -21.00 -12.00 0.71
CA THR A 268 -19.80 -12.43 -0.02
C THR A 268 -19.32 -11.32 -0.96
N ILE A 269 -18.09 -10.85 -0.78
CA ILE A 269 -17.48 -9.84 -1.65
C ILE A 269 -16.88 -10.51 -2.90
N GLY A 270 -17.42 -10.15 -4.06
CA GLY A 270 -16.91 -10.52 -5.37
C GLY A 270 -15.82 -9.60 -5.87
N ASP A 271 -16.02 -9.05 -7.06
CA ASP A 271 -15.00 -8.36 -7.83
C ASP A 271 -14.85 -6.88 -7.44
N VAL A 272 -13.70 -6.31 -7.79
CA VAL A 272 -13.38 -4.89 -7.55
C VAL A 272 -12.95 -4.26 -8.87
N THR A 273 -13.59 -3.17 -9.25
CA THR A 273 -13.17 -2.32 -10.37
C THR A 273 -12.76 -0.96 -9.84
N GLN A 274 -11.58 -0.48 -10.20
CA GLN A 274 -11.10 0.86 -9.85
C GLN A 274 -11.19 1.78 -11.08
N SER A 275 -11.52 3.05 -10.89
CA SER A 275 -11.48 4.04 -11.97
C SER A 275 -10.04 4.33 -12.41
N THR A 276 -9.88 4.75 -13.66
CA THR A 276 -8.57 5.03 -14.27
C THR A 276 -7.79 6.16 -13.61
N ASP A 277 -8.47 7.06 -12.90
CA ASP A 277 -7.85 8.12 -12.09
C ASP A 277 -7.46 7.67 -10.67
N GLY A 278 -7.82 6.44 -10.28
CA GLY A 278 -7.58 5.89 -8.94
C GLY A 278 -8.41 6.52 -7.81
N LYS A 279 -9.37 7.40 -8.10
CA LYS A 279 -10.15 8.16 -7.10
C LYS A 279 -11.51 7.57 -6.75
N SER A 280 -11.98 6.56 -7.50
CA SER A 280 -13.21 5.84 -7.20
C SER A 280 -13.05 4.35 -7.44
N ALA A 281 -13.89 3.56 -6.79
CA ALA A 281 -13.95 2.12 -6.98
C ALA A 281 -15.39 1.64 -6.89
N VAL A 282 -15.66 0.49 -7.51
CA VAL A 282 -16.89 -0.28 -7.33
C VAL A 282 -16.51 -1.68 -6.88
N VAL A 283 -17.08 -2.09 -5.76
CA VAL A 283 -16.94 -3.44 -5.19
C VAL A 283 -18.28 -4.14 -5.33
N THR A 284 -18.32 -5.28 -6.01
CA THR A 284 -19.56 -6.05 -6.16
C THR A 284 -19.72 -7.01 -4.98
N VAL A 285 -20.77 -6.84 -4.17
CA VAL A 285 -21.19 -7.84 -3.19
C VAL A 285 -22.05 -8.87 -3.91
N ARG A 286 -21.47 -10.04 -4.21
CA ARG A 286 -22.11 -11.09 -5.05
C ARG A 286 -23.38 -11.62 -4.42
N GLN A 287 -23.37 -11.80 -3.10
CA GLN A 287 -24.52 -12.22 -2.32
C GLN A 287 -24.57 -11.36 -1.05
N LEU A 288 -25.74 -10.82 -0.75
CA LEU A 288 -26.04 -10.07 0.48
C LEU A 288 -27.33 -10.63 1.07
N GLN A 289 -27.21 -11.32 2.20
CA GLN A 289 -28.34 -11.81 2.98
C GLN A 289 -28.68 -10.78 4.05
N LEU A 290 -29.94 -10.36 4.05
CA LEU A 290 -30.53 -9.42 4.98
C LEU A 290 -31.65 -10.13 5.74
N ARG A 291 -31.85 -9.77 7.01
CA ARG A 291 -33.00 -10.21 7.80
C ARG A 291 -33.68 -9.04 8.47
N ASP A 292 -34.98 -9.13 8.71
CA ASP A 292 -35.66 -8.15 9.57
C ASP A 292 -35.13 -8.20 11.03
N LYS A 293 -35.36 -7.14 11.80
CA LYS A 293 -35.00 -7.06 13.23
C LYS A 293 -35.57 -8.20 14.09
N LEU A 294 -36.67 -8.82 13.66
CA LEU A 294 -37.35 -9.92 14.36
C LEU A 294 -36.79 -11.30 13.98
N GLY A 295 -35.88 -11.37 13.00
CA GLY A 295 -35.35 -12.61 12.42
C GLY A 295 -36.36 -13.44 11.63
N LYS A 296 -37.52 -12.87 11.26
CA LYS A 296 -38.65 -13.61 10.67
C LYS A 296 -38.59 -13.65 9.15
N VAL A 297 -38.31 -12.52 8.52
CA VAL A 297 -38.19 -12.43 7.05
C VAL A 297 -36.73 -12.29 6.66
N LYS A 298 -36.31 -13.09 5.68
CA LYS A 298 -34.99 -13.01 5.03
C LYS A 298 -35.15 -12.50 3.61
N TYR A 299 -34.21 -11.67 3.18
CA TYR A 299 -34.12 -11.10 1.85
C TYR A 299 -32.72 -11.36 1.30
N SER A 300 -32.62 -11.75 0.03
CA SER A 300 -31.33 -11.89 -0.66
C SER A 300 -31.24 -10.86 -1.76
N LYS A 301 -30.11 -10.16 -1.83
CA LYS A 301 -29.74 -9.28 -2.95
C LYS A 301 -28.48 -9.84 -3.59
N GLU A 302 -28.47 -10.02 -4.91
CA GLU A 302 -27.31 -10.50 -5.65
C GLU A 302 -26.62 -9.36 -6.43
N ASN A 303 -25.31 -9.47 -6.58
CA ASN A 303 -24.46 -8.57 -7.37
C ASN A 303 -24.66 -7.06 -7.03
N VAL A 304 -24.79 -6.73 -5.75
CA VAL A 304 -25.01 -5.37 -5.27
C VAL A 304 -23.75 -4.53 -5.46
N PRO A 305 -23.76 -3.44 -6.26
CA PRO A 305 -22.59 -2.63 -6.51
C PRO A 305 -22.41 -1.58 -5.41
N ILE A 306 -21.28 -1.63 -4.70
CA ILE A 306 -20.89 -0.66 -3.67
C ILE A 306 -19.90 0.31 -4.29
N LYS A 307 -20.29 1.57 -4.48
CA LYS A 307 -19.38 2.63 -4.95
C LYS A 307 -18.62 3.23 -3.77
N LEU A 308 -17.31 3.42 -3.95
CA LEU A 308 -16.42 4.10 -3.02
C LEU A 308 -15.73 5.29 -3.68
N THR A 309 -15.39 6.28 -2.87
CA THR A 309 -14.60 7.47 -3.20
C THR A 309 -13.31 7.47 -2.37
N LEU A 310 -12.23 8.02 -2.92
CA LEU A 310 -10.97 8.22 -2.23
C LEU A 310 -10.93 9.64 -1.66
N GLU A 311 -11.03 9.76 -0.34
CA GLU A 311 -11.10 11.02 0.41
C GLU A 311 -9.90 11.08 1.34
N ASN A 312 -8.99 12.06 1.14
CA ASN A 312 -7.75 12.21 1.91
C ASN A 312 -6.93 10.90 2.03
N GLY A 313 -6.82 10.17 0.92
CA GLY A 313 -6.13 8.89 0.84
C GLY A 313 -6.93 7.68 1.35
N ILE A 314 -8.09 7.88 2.00
CA ILE A 314 -8.90 6.82 2.60
C ILE A 314 -10.06 6.45 1.67
N TRP A 315 -10.31 5.16 1.47
CA TRP A 315 -11.49 4.67 0.75
C TRP A 315 -12.73 4.80 1.64
N LYS A 316 -13.76 5.47 1.13
CA LYS A 316 -15.02 5.69 1.86
C LYS A 316 -16.25 5.32 1.03
N ILE A 317 -17.29 4.82 1.70
CA ILE A 317 -18.60 4.54 1.10
C ILE A 317 -19.51 5.74 1.40
N PRO A 318 -20.14 6.40 0.41
CA PRO A 318 -21.10 7.47 0.66
C PRO A 318 -22.29 6.98 1.50
N TYR A 319 -22.55 7.66 2.61
CA TYR A 319 -23.53 7.25 3.61
C TYR A 319 -24.93 6.98 3.01
N THR A 320 -25.42 7.89 2.18
CA THR A 320 -26.74 7.77 1.52
C THR A 320 -26.82 6.55 0.60
N ARG A 321 -25.72 6.18 -0.06
CA ARG A 321 -25.65 4.97 -0.88
C ARG A 321 -25.67 3.71 0.00
N PHE A 322 -24.97 3.73 1.12
CA PHE A 322 -24.95 2.62 2.06
C PHE A 322 -26.32 2.39 2.72
N SER A 323 -26.97 3.46 3.20
CA SER A 323 -28.32 3.41 3.78
C SER A 323 -29.34 2.77 2.84
N ASN A 324 -29.36 3.18 1.56
CA ASN A 324 -30.27 2.65 0.53
C ASN A 324 -30.04 1.16 0.18
N ILE A 325 -28.90 0.56 0.55
CA ILE A 325 -28.68 -0.89 0.37
C ILE A 325 -29.43 -1.68 1.45
N LEU A 326 -29.59 -1.10 2.64
CA LEU A 326 -30.24 -1.71 3.80
C LEU A 326 -31.76 -1.57 3.78
N THR A 327 -32.32 -0.64 3.00
CA THR A 327 -33.77 -0.54 2.82
C THR A 327 -34.34 -1.74 2.07
N LEU A 328 -35.50 -2.20 2.52
CA LEU A 328 -36.36 -3.12 1.76
C LEU A 328 -37.00 -2.36 0.59
N GLN A 329 -37.05 -2.98 -0.58
CA GLN A 329 -37.84 -2.55 -1.73
C GLN A 329 -38.81 -3.68 -2.08
#